data_AF-A0AA39X8B6-F1
#
_entry.id   AF-A0AA39X8B6-F1
#
_cell.length_a   1.000
_cell.length_b   1.000
_cell.length_c   1.000
_cell.angle_alpha   90.00
_cell.angle_beta   90.00
_cell.angle_gamma   90.00
#
_symmetry.space_group_name_H-M   'P 1'
#
loop_
_entity.id
_entity.type
_entity.pdbx_description
1 polymer ?
#
loop_
_entity_poly.entity_id
_entity_poly.type
_entity_poly.pdbx_seq_one_letter_code
_entity_poly.pdbx_strand_id
1 'polypeptide(L)'
;MVHEVNVYRLLTKYTDIPVPDPKSISSDFDAAGRAYIRIERMETTVRASAALKRCWMPLEHRSSSTDADGPCDRFGRRALDGFVVPPRWVRMADGRERWEVKTGEEDEFVFVLHNLGPENLLLNRQTLQVAVLVNVEEAGYFPEEMQQRDV
;
A
#
# COMPACT_ATOMS: atom_id res chain seq x y z
N MET A 1 -3.90 -11.89 3.36
CA MET A 1 -4.56 -11.28 4.54
C MET A 1 -3.58 -10.88 5.63
N VAL A 2 -2.77 -11.80 6.17
CA VAL A 2 -1.67 -11.47 7.13
C VAL A 2 -0.70 -10.44 6.53
N HIS A 3 -0.43 -10.57 5.23
CA HIS A 3 0.41 -9.63 4.47
C HIS A 3 -0.04 -8.17 4.57
N GLU A 4 -1.30 -7.86 4.27
CA GLU A 4 -1.80 -6.48 4.26
C GLU A 4 -1.68 -5.83 5.65
N VAL A 5 -2.00 -6.57 6.71
CA VAL A 5 -1.83 -6.11 8.10
C VAL A 5 -0.36 -5.82 8.42
N ASN A 6 0.56 -6.69 7.97
CA ASN A 6 1.99 -6.49 8.15
C ASN A 6 2.51 -5.28 7.37
N VAL A 7 1.96 -5.00 6.18
CA VAL A 7 2.27 -3.79 5.42
C VAL A 7 1.82 -2.54 6.17
N TYR A 8 0.60 -2.49 6.70
CA TYR A 8 0.13 -1.34 7.49
C TYR A 8 1.04 -1.06 8.70
N ARG A 9 1.48 -2.12 9.40
CA ARG A 9 2.45 -2.01 10.51
C ARG A 9 3.79 -1.44 10.05
N LEU A 10 4.28 -1.89 8.90
CA LEU A 10 5.54 -1.43 8.34
C LEU A 10 5.47 0.05 7.94
N LEU A 11 4.43 0.45 7.21
CA LEU A 11 4.19 1.83 6.79
C LEU A 11 4.08 2.77 8.00
N THR A 12 3.28 2.40 9.01
CA THR A 12 3.13 3.19 10.24
C THR A 12 4.44 3.34 11.01
N LYS A 13 5.33 2.34 10.92
CA LYS A 13 6.59 2.33 11.68
C LYS A 13 7.70 3.17 11.03
N TYR A 14 7.75 3.21 9.70
CA TYR A 14 8.89 3.76 8.96
C TYR A 14 8.55 4.94 8.05
N THR A 15 7.27 5.32 7.96
CA THR A 15 6.82 6.40 7.08
C THR A 15 5.74 7.24 7.77
N ASP A 16 5.55 8.46 7.28
CA ASP A 16 4.40 9.30 7.65
C ASP A 16 3.20 9.12 6.68
N ILE A 17 3.22 8.07 5.86
CA ILE A 17 2.11 7.79 4.94
C ILE A 17 0.87 7.48 5.79
N PRO A 18 -0.23 8.22 5.61
CA PRO A 18 -1.41 8.00 6.42
C PRO A 18 -2.05 6.67 6.03
N VAL A 19 -2.10 5.72 6.96
CA VAL A 19 -2.72 4.40 6.80
C VAL A 19 -3.65 4.12 7.98
N PRO A 20 -4.56 3.14 7.91
CA PRO A 20 -5.38 2.77 9.07
C PRO A 20 -4.48 2.35 10.24
N ASP A 21 -4.84 2.75 11.46
CA ASP A 21 -4.06 2.42 12.66
C ASP A 21 -3.94 0.89 12.79
N PRO A 22 -2.73 0.31 12.75
CA PRO A 22 -2.54 -1.13 12.86
C PRO A 22 -3.13 -1.75 14.13
N LYS A 23 -3.39 -0.95 15.18
CA LYS A 23 -4.04 -1.41 16.41
C LYS A 23 -5.55 -1.56 16.27
N SER A 24 -6.19 -0.84 15.33
CA SER A 24 -7.61 -0.96 15.03
C SER A 24 -7.92 -2.00 13.95
N ILE A 25 -6.87 -2.59 13.36
CA ILE A 25 -6.99 -3.65 12.36
C ILE A 25 -7.00 -5.03 13.03
N SER A 26 -8.01 -5.83 12.73
CA SER A 26 -8.04 -7.25 13.07
C SER A 26 -8.30 -8.11 11.83
N SER A 27 -7.90 -9.37 11.88
CA SER A 27 -8.14 -10.34 10.81
C SER A 27 -8.57 -11.68 11.40
N ASP A 28 -9.52 -12.36 10.79
CA ASP A 28 -10.01 -13.67 11.24
C ASP A 28 -10.72 -14.40 10.09
N PHE A 29 -11.33 -15.56 10.37
CA PHE A 29 -12.15 -16.34 9.45
C PHE A 29 -13.62 -16.33 9.88
N ASP A 30 -14.54 -16.27 8.93
CA ASP A 30 -15.96 -16.41 9.22
C ASP A 30 -16.38 -17.89 9.36
N ALA A 31 -17.64 -18.14 9.70
CA ALA A 31 -18.19 -19.49 9.85
C ALA A 31 -18.13 -20.34 8.56
N ALA A 32 -17.92 -19.71 7.39
CA ALA A 32 -17.76 -20.38 6.11
C ALA A 32 -16.28 -20.59 5.73
N GLY A 33 -15.34 -20.28 6.64
CA GLY A 33 -13.90 -20.39 6.39
C GLY A 33 -13.35 -19.30 5.47
N ARG A 34 -14.09 -18.20 5.24
CA ARG A 34 -13.60 -17.07 4.45
C ARG A 34 -12.84 -16.12 5.36
N ALA A 35 -11.63 -15.77 4.94
CA ALA A 35 -10.82 -14.83 5.67
C ALA A 35 -11.40 -13.40 5.50
N TYR A 36 -11.32 -12.57 6.54
CA TYR A 36 -11.69 -11.15 6.50
C TYR A 36 -10.73 -10.27 7.31
N ILE A 37 -10.67 -8.98 6.95
CA ILE A 37 -10.02 -7.92 7.72
C ILE A 37 -11.09 -6.95 8.20
N ARG A 38 -11.05 -6.59 9.48
CA ARG A 38 -11.85 -5.52 10.06
C ARG A 38 -10.94 -4.32 10.26
N ILE A 39 -11.36 -3.18 9.72
CA ILE A 39 -10.69 -1.89 9.87
C ILE A 39 -11.73 -0.92 10.41
N GLU A 40 -11.30 0.01 11.27
CA GLU A 40 -12.16 1.11 11.72
C GLU A 40 -12.70 1.90 10.53
N ARG A 41 -13.99 2.25 10.59
CA ARG A 41 -14.64 3.02 9.53
C ARG A 41 -14.27 4.49 9.64
N MET A 42 -13.71 5.06 8.57
CA MET A 42 -13.36 6.48 8.49
C MET A 42 -14.54 7.34 7.99
N GLU A 43 -15.45 7.71 8.89
CA GLU A 43 -16.73 8.39 8.56
C GLU A 43 -16.60 9.73 7.83
N THR A 44 -15.51 10.47 8.08
CA THR A 44 -15.27 11.80 7.48
C THR A 44 -14.58 11.75 6.13
N THR A 45 -14.43 10.56 5.55
CA THR A 45 -13.66 10.35 4.32
C THR A 45 -14.51 9.91 3.13
N VAL A 46 -13.97 10.09 1.94
CA VAL A 46 -14.53 9.60 0.66
C VAL A 46 -13.40 9.07 -0.22
N ARG A 47 -13.66 8.04 -1.04
CA ARG A 47 -12.65 7.59 -2.01
C ARG A 47 -12.32 8.70 -3.01
N ALA A 48 -11.05 8.92 -3.30
CA ALA A 48 -10.63 9.91 -4.28
C ALA A 48 -11.24 9.63 -5.67
N SER A 49 -11.40 8.35 -6.03
CA SER A 49 -12.08 7.94 -7.26
C SER A 49 -13.54 8.41 -7.36
N ALA A 50 -14.22 8.63 -6.23
CA ALA A 50 -15.57 9.21 -6.22
C ALA A 50 -15.55 10.74 -6.40
N ALA A 51 -14.50 11.42 -5.94
CA ALA A 51 -14.29 12.85 -6.19
C ALA A 51 -13.93 13.15 -7.66
N LEU A 52 -13.34 12.18 -8.37
CA LEU A 52 -12.96 12.34 -9.79
C LEU A 52 -14.11 12.08 -10.78
N LYS A 53 -15.26 11.56 -10.33
CA LYS A 53 -16.43 11.35 -11.19
C LYS A 53 -17.25 12.64 -11.29
N ARG A 54 -16.92 13.49 -12.28
CA ARG A 54 -17.66 14.69 -12.74
C ARG A 54 -18.49 15.38 -11.66
N CYS A 55 -17.84 16.06 -10.71
CA CYS A 55 -18.25 17.38 -10.20
C CYS A 55 -17.26 17.93 -9.16
N TRP A 56 -16.87 19.20 -9.38
CA TRP A 56 -16.34 20.17 -8.42
C TRP A 56 -15.00 19.89 -7.72
N MET A 57 -13.92 20.44 -8.29
CA MET A 57 -12.85 21.07 -7.51
C MET A 57 -12.44 22.39 -8.19
N PRO A 58 -12.38 23.52 -7.46
CA PRO A 58 -11.70 24.71 -7.93
C PRO A 58 -10.20 24.41 -8.08
N LEU A 59 -9.65 24.78 -9.24
CA LEU A 59 -8.22 24.87 -9.47
C LEU A 59 -7.69 26.05 -8.67
N GLU A 60 -7.05 25.80 -7.51
CA GLU A 60 -6.01 26.69 -6.96
C GLU A 60 -5.40 26.08 -5.68
N HIS A 61 -4.24 25.45 -5.79
CA HIS A 61 -3.00 25.90 -5.17
C HIS A 61 -1.80 25.06 -5.65
N ARG A 62 -0.75 25.80 -6.01
CA ARG A 62 0.52 25.35 -6.60
C ARG A 62 1.57 25.23 -5.50
N SER A 63 2.53 24.32 -5.76
CA SER A 63 3.91 24.23 -5.24
C SER A 63 4.16 23.97 -3.75
N SER A 64 4.72 22.80 -3.46
CA SER A 64 5.95 22.71 -2.65
C SER A 64 6.93 21.77 -3.32
N SER A 65 7.99 22.34 -3.89
CA SER A 65 9.28 21.69 -4.11
C SER A 65 9.96 21.54 -2.75
N THR A 66 10.31 20.32 -2.36
CA THR A 66 11.57 20.04 -1.66
C THR A 66 11.80 18.53 -1.62
N ASP A 67 13.00 18.18 -2.05
CA ASP A 67 13.64 16.89 -1.95
C ASP A 67 13.56 16.28 -0.56
N ALA A 68 13.44 14.95 -0.52
CA ALA A 68 13.92 14.14 0.59
C ALA A 68 14.40 12.79 0.05
N ASP A 69 15.56 12.79 -0.59
CA ASP A 69 16.42 11.61 -0.66
C ASP A 69 16.92 11.33 0.76
N GLY A 70 16.25 10.41 1.45
CA GLY A 70 16.74 9.78 2.68
C GLY A 70 17.29 8.39 2.35
N PRO A 71 18.48 7.99 2.84
CA PRO A 71 19.04 6.68 2.54
C PRO A 71 18.22 5.57 3.24
N CYS A 72 17.63 4.70 2.43
CA CYS A 72 16.90 3.50 2.82
C CYS A 72 17.86 2.34 3.17
N ASP A 73 18.87 2.56 4.02
CA ASP A 73 19.86 1.52 4.31
C ASP A 73 19.47 0.66 5.53
N ARG A 74 19.49 -0.65 5.32
CA ARG A 74 19.25 -1.78 6.24
C ARG A 74 17.80 -2.22 6.40
N PHE A 75 17.27 -3.05 5.50
CA PHE A 75 16.20 -3.97 5.92
C PHE A 75 16.19 -5.34 5.21
N GLY A 76 17.35 -5.88 4.82
CA GLY A 76 17.47 -7.17 4.10
C GLY A 76 17.10 -8.47 4.83
N ARG A 77 16.51 -8.49 6.04
CA ARG A 77 16.13 -9.78 6.72
C ARG A 77 14.82 -9.79 7.49
N ARG A 78 14.01 -8.71 7.49
CA ARG A 78 12.85 -8.59 8.39
C ARG A 78 11.58 -8.05 7.74
N ALA A 79 11.56 -7.84 6.44
CA ALA A 79 10.39 -7.34 5.76
C ALA A 79 9.32 -8.43 5.61
N LEU A 80 8.14 -8.20 6.21
CA LEU A 80 6.93 -9.01 6.03
C LEU A 80 7.04 -10.49 6.44
N ASP A 81 7.90 -10.83 7.40
CA ASP A 81 8.17 -12.22 7.83
C ASP A 81 8.61 -13.15 6.67
N GLY A 82 9.25 -12.57 5.64
CA GLY A 82 9.69 -13.31 4.45
C GLY A 82 8.54 -13.64 3.48
N PHE A 83 7.36 -13.05 3.67
CA PHE A 83 6.21 -13.25 2.80
C PHE A 83 6.10 -12.11 1.78
N VAL A 84 6.16 -12.45 0.50
CA VAL A 84 5.96 -11.50 -0.61
C VAL A 84 4.82 -12.02 -1.47
N VAL A 85 3.82 -11.17 -1.70
CA VAL A 85 2.76 -11.42 -2.69
C VAL A 85 3.22 -10.82 -4.02
N PRO A 86 3.42 -11.61 -5.09
CA PRO A 86 3.77 -11.04 -6.38
C PRO A 86 2.68 -10.07 -6.88
N PRO A 87 3.05 -9.01 -7.61
CA PRO A 87 2.09 -8.07 -8.17
C PRO A 87 1.06 -8.78 -9.04
N ARG A 88 -0.16 -8.25 -9.11
CA ARG A 88 -1.26 -8.91 -9.82
C ARG A 88 -0.95 -9.20 -11.29
N TRP A 89 -0.24 -8.32 -11.99
CA TRP A 89 0.15 -8.51 -13.39
C TRP A 89 1.09 -9.72 -13.57
N VAL A 90 2.00 -9.96 -12.62
CA VAL A 90 2.84 -11.16 -12.60
C VAL A 90 1.99 -12.40 -12.44
N ARG A 91 1.07 -12.39 -11.47
CA ARG A 91 0.16 -13.53 -11.20
C ARG A 91 -0.79 -13.84 -12.36
N MET A 92 -1.13 -12.84 -13.18
CA MET A 92 -1.96 -13.02 -14.36
C MET A 92 -1.17 -13.57 -15.55
N ALA A 93 0.07 -13.11 -15.72
CA ALA A 93 0.96 -13.57 -16.79
C ALA A 93 1.54 -14.96 -16.51
N ASP A 94 1.71 -15.30 -15.22
CA ASP A 94 2.41 -16.48 -14.77
C ASP A 94 1.51 -17.30 -13.83
N GLY A 95 1.00 -18.41 -14.37
CA GLY A 95 0.03 -19.30 -13.72
C GLY A 95 0.62 -20.29 -12.73
N ARG A 96 1.85 -20.05 -12.24
CA ARG A 96 2.45 -20.89 -11.20
C ARG A 96 1.59 -20.88 -9.93
N GLU A 97 1.30 -22.07 -9.41
CA GLU A 97 0.50 -22.28 -8.20
C GLU A 97 1.20 -21.74 -6.94
N ARG A 98 2.55 -21.77 -6.93
CA ARG A 98 3.37 -21.26 -5.83
C ARG A 98 4.61 -20.56 -6.37
N TRP A 99 5.00 -19.50 -5.66
CA TRP A 99 6.24 -18.78 -5.87
C TRP A 99 7.22 -19.15 -4.75
N GLU A 100 8.40 -19.60 -5.12
CA GLU A 100 9.49 -19.75 -4.16
C GLU A 100 9.97 -18.37 -3.75
N VAL A 101 10.01 -18.13 -2.44
CA VAL A 101 10.57 -16.90 -1.88
C VAL A 101 12.05 -16.89 -2.20
N LYS A 102 12.47 -15.94 -3.04
CA LYS A 102 13.88 -15.71 -3.31
C LYS A 102 14.47 -14.84 -2.21
N THR A 103 15.66 -15.21 -1.77
CA THR A 103 16.48 -14.38 -0.88
C THR A 103 17.64 -13.84 -1.72
N GLY A 104 17.93 -12.55 -1.58
CA GLY A 104 19.12 -11.91 -2.14
C GLY A 104 20.08 -11.56 -1.01
N GLU A 105 21.38 -11.57 -1.29
CA GLU A 105 22.41 -11.14 -0.33
C GLU A 105 22.61 -9.62 -0.34
N GLU A 106 22.15 -8.93 -1.38
CA GLU A 106 22.34 -7.49 -1.59
C GLU A 106 21.07 -6.66 -1.28
N ASP A 107 21.27 -5.39 -0.92
CA ASP A 107 20.22 -4.39 -0.66
C ASP A 107 19.55 -3.90 -1.98
N GLU A 108 19.21 -4.83 -2.88
CA GLU A 108 18.67 -4.53 -4.23
C GLU A 108 17.14 -4.37 -4.25
N PHE A 109 16.48 -4.53 -3.10
CA PHE A 109 15.02 -4.49 -3.03
C PHE A 109 14.51 -3.13 -2.55
N VAL A 110 13.63 -2.51 -3.34
CA VAL A 110 12.89 -1.31 -2.98
C VAL A 110 11.48 -1.65 -2.53
N PHE A 111 10.92 -0.87 -1.62
CA PHE A 111 9.52 -1.03 -1.20
C PHE A 111 8.59 -0.38 -2.24
N VAL A 112 7.66 -1.15 -2.79
CA VAL A 112 6.73 -0.72 -3.84
C VAL A 112 5.31 -1.00 -3.41
N LEU A 113 4.37 -0.06 -3.62
CA LEU A 113 2.94 -0.23 -3.32
C LEU A 113 2.16 -0.98 -4.42
N HIS A 114 2.65 -0.93 -5.66
CA HIS A 114 2.13 -1.50 -6.92
C HIS A 114 0.71 -1.10 -7.36
N ASN A 115 -0.19 -0.77 -6.44
CA ASN A 115 -1.57 -0.42 -6.73
C ASN A 115 -1.91 0.95 -6.14
N LEU A 116 -1.12 1.97 -6.49
CA LEU A 116 -1.40 3.33 -6.03
C LEU A 116 -2.31 4.04 -7.05
N GLY A 117 -3.60 4.08 -6.73
CA GLY A 117 -4.61 4.74 -7.56
C GLY A 117 -5.66 5.49 -6.71
N PRO A 118 -6.45 6.39 -7.32
CA PRO A 118 -7.49 7.15 -6.61
C PRO A 118 -8.53 6.29 -5.88
N GLU A 119 -8.71 5.03 -6.30
CA GLU A 119 -9.58 4.05 -5.67
C GLU A 119 -9.10 3.59 -4.28
N ASN A 120 -7.79 3.71 -4.05
CA ASN A 120 -7.09 3.28 -2.84
C ASN A 120 -6.73 4.47 -1.92
N LEU A 121 -7.08 5.70 -2.32
CA LEU A 121 -6.94 6.89 -1.50
C LEU A 121 -8.29 7.32 -0.93
N LEU A 122 -8.34 7.53 0.38
CA LEU A 122 -9.45 8.19 1.07
C LEU A 122 -9.07 9.65 1.33
N LEU A 123 -9.92 10.58 0.88
CA LEU A 123 -9.78 12.00 1.11
C LEU A 123 -10.65 12.44 2.28
N ASN A 124 -10.15 13.36 3.10
CA ASN A 124 -10.99 14.06 4.07
C ASN A 124 -11.99 14.94 3.32
N ARG A 125 -13.29 14.81 3.64
CA ARG A 125 -14.37 15.52 2.92
C ARG A 125 -14.36 17.04 3.11
N GLN A 126 -13.70 17.55 4.15
CA GLN A 126 -13.62 18.97 4.46
C GLN A 126 -12.36 19.61 3.89
N THR A 127 -11.22 18.95 4.03
CA THR A 127 -9.91 19.52 3.62
C THR A 127 -9.46 19.07 2.23
N LEU A 128 -10.08 18.03 1.67
CA LEU A 128 -9.67 17.35 0.43
C LEU A 128 -8.23 16.80 0.45
N GLN A 129 -7.60 16.76 1.61
CA GLN A 129 -6.29 16.13 1.80
C GLN A 129 -6.43 14.62 1.90
N VAL A 130 -5.39 13.89 1.51
CA VAL A 130 -5.31 12.44 1.69
C VAL A 130 -5.37 12.14 3.18
N ALA A 131 -6.45 11.48 3.59
CA ALA A 131 -6.68 11.08 4.96
C ALA A 131 -6.10 9.70 5.25
N VAL A 132 -6.21 8.75 4.31
CA VAL A 132 -5.77 7.36 4.48
C VAL A 132 -5.49 6.71 3.11
N LEU A 133 -4.39 5.98 3.00
CA LEU A 133 -4.10 4.98 1.96
C LEU A 133 -4.60 3.61 2.43
N VAL A 134 -5.40 2.94 1.59
CA VAL A 134 -5.95 1.60 1.85
C VAL A 134 -5.55 0.62 0.74
N ASN A 135 -5.88 -0.67 0.92
CA ASN A 135 -5.72 -1.70 -0.10
C ASN A 135 -4.25 -1.90 -0.52
N VAL A 136 -3.38 -2.06 0.47
CA VAL A 136 -1.91 -2.19 0.32
C VAL A 136 -1.46 -3.65 0.16
N GLU A 137 -2.37 -4.54 -0.23
CA GLU A 137 -2.13 -5.99 -0.29
C GLU A 137 -1.13 -6.42 -1.36
N GLU A 138 -0.91 -5.57 -2.37
CA GLU A 138 0.10 -5.79 -3.42
C GLU A 138 1.45 -5.13 -3.09
N ALA A 139 1.55 -4.46 -1.95
CA ALA A 139 2.78 -3.80 -1.56
C ALA A 139 3.83 -4.78 -1.05
N GLY A 140 5.11 -4.46 -1.22
CA GLY A 140 6.18 -5.35 -0.80
C GLY A 140 7.55 -4.86 -1.24
N TYR A 141 8.56 -5.68 -0.97
CA TYR A 141 9.93 -5.44 -1.40
C TYR A 141 10.18 -6.18 -2.70
N PHE A 142 10.55 -5.44 -3.74
CA PHE A 142 10.77 -5.96 -5.09
C PHE A 142 12.06 -5.39 -5.66
N PRO A 143 12.70 -6.07 -6.64
CA PRO A 143 13.79 -5.48 -7.39
C PRO A 143 13.38 -4.12 -7.99
N GLU A 144 14.32 -3.18 -8.10
CA GLU A 144 14.06 -1.82 -8.58
C GLU A 144 13.37 -1.81 -9.96
N GLU A 145 13.67 -2.77 -10.83
CA GLU A 145 13.07 -2.87 -12.17
C GLU A 145 11.57 -3.18 -12.15
N MET A 146 11.04 -3.64 -11.02
CA MET A 146 9.60 -3.86 -10.84
C MET A 146 8.86 -2.60 -10.39
N GLN A 147 9.55 -1.52 -10.06
CA GLN A 147 8.91 -0.23 -9.88
C GLN A 147 8.30 0.19 -11.22
N GLN A 148 6.97 0.12 -11.35
CA GLN A 148 6.29 0.64 -12.53
C GLN A 148 6.58 2.15 -12.61
N ARG A 149 7.47 2.52 -13.53
CA ARG A 149 7.71 3.91 -13.91
C ARG A 149 6.67 4.25 -14.96
N ASP A 150 5.87 5.29 -14.74
CA ASP A 150 4.94 5.79 -15.74
C ASP A 150 5.71 6.05 -17.05
N VAL A 151 5.30 5.37 -18.13
CA VAL A 151 5.76 5.61 -19.51
C VAL A 151 4.77 6.53 -20.20
#